data_AF-A0A176VZ75-F1
#
_entry.id   AF-A0A176VZ75-F1
#
_cell.length_a   1.000
_cell.length_b   1.000
_cell.length_c   1.000
_cell.angle_alpha   90.00
_cell.angle_beta   90.00
_cell.angle_gamma   90.00
#
_symmetry.space_group_name_H-M   'P 1'
#
loop_
_entity.id
_entity.type
_entity.pdbx_description
1 polymer ?
#
loop_
_entity_poly.entity_id
_entity_poly.type
_entity_poly.pdbx_seq_one_letter_code
_entity_poly.pdbx_strand_id
1 'polypeptide(L)'
;MPTAVMYLSVILLETSVQEVILLIHVLAFSTSHWVCVQSAPIVITRTTLRNCISGFVAGEVTSCCPPDINLNGPIVDFIPRRDRIRNPRLRVRKALQCLSGHELETYTQKLQRGYKLMRALPQDDPRSLFQQNQIHCAYGSGAFMQDGIPGNLTVDIHSNWHFLPWHRMFVYFHEKILQKLLNDHKFSLHFWNFDNGVNANETDSYGEHRHGPRGCFKAGHFFPPLYNDNSSSTFHVNRSIRPFIPNLPVDLSLRNRNEPPLRFADVAVPRNREVMQRAMAAGTIPRDFFGIDIKVGTTRSIPLSDGGSLEFLPHNSVHRWIAGSSSSPATATKDPVFYTFHANVDRLWHVWEKLGMNRTAPADPDWLGAQFLFWDENKVLRRIKIGDCLNIEDFGYTYEPVNDANWMDSANSPDTSPP
;
A
#
# COMPACT_ATOMS: atom_id res chain seq x y z
N MET A 1 53.11 -0.46 70.06
CA MET A 1 53.16 -1.64 70.95
C MET A 1 51.74 -2.00 71.35
N PRO A 2 51.43 -3.30 71.45
CA PRO A 2 50.39 -3.98 70.68
C PRO A 2 49.20 -4.36 71.58
N THR A 3 48.05 -4.79 71.05
CA THR A 3 47.57 -6.19 70.88
C THR A 3 46.05 -6.11 71.13
N ALA A 4 45.16 -6.97 70.65
CA ALA A 4 45.14 -7.99 69.62
C ALA A 4 43.66 -8.43 69.58
N VAL A 5 43.20 -8.72 68.37
CA VAL A 5 41.99 -9.49 68.09
C VAL A 5 42.29 -10.97 68.37
N MET A 6 41.33 -11.71 68.92
CA MET A 6 40.93 -13.07 68.47
C MET A 6 39.87 -13.66 69.42
N TYR A 7 38.83 -14.30 68.86
CA TYR A 7 38.56 -15.74 69.00
C TYR A 7 37.39 -16.19 68.10
N LEU A 8 37.70 -17.15 67.21
CA LEU A 8 36.98 -18.37 66.72
C LEU A 8 35.49 -18.30 66.25
N SER A 9 35.00 -18.99 65.20
CA SER A 9 35.28 -20.35 64.66
C SER A 9 34.71 -20.48 63.21
N VAL A 10 35.45 -20.96 62.21
CA VAL A 10 35.49 -22.32 61.57
C VAL A 10 34.14 -22.87 61.04
N ILE A 11 34.08 -23.12 59.71
CA ILE A 11 33.73 -24.42 59.07
C ILE A 11 34.39 -24.45 57.68
N LEU A 12 35.22 -25.47 57.45
CA LEU A 12 35.81 -25.88 56.17
C LEU A 12 34.82 -26.78 55.42
N LEU A 13 34.68 -26.62 54.11
CA LEU A 13 34.21 -27.66 53.20
C LEU A 13 35.11 -27.66 51.97
N GLU A 14 35.94 -28.70 51.88
CA GLU A 14 36.75 -29.06 50.71
C GLU A 14 35.82 -29.46 49.56
N THR A 15 35.85 -28.73 48.44
CA THR A 15 35.19 -29.15 47.21
C THR A 15 36.15 -30.03 46.40
N SER A 16 35.73 -31.27 46.16
CA SER A 16 36.54 -32.25 45.43
C SER A 16 36.63 -31.90 43.94
N VAL A 17 37.75 -32.28 43.32
CA VAL A 17 38.06 -32.09 41.88
C VAL A 17 36.95 -32.64 40.94
N GLN A 18 36.06 -33.49 41.44
CA GLN A 18 34.92 -34.02 40.68
C GLN A 18 33.81 -32.98 40.41
N GLU A 19 33.64 -31.95 41.25
CA GLU A 19 32.64 -30.89 41.01
C GLU A 19 33.07 -29.92 39.90
N VAL A 20 34.38 -29.70 39.75
CA VAL A 20 34.94 -28.85 38.68
C VAL A 20 34.78 -29.52 37.31
N ILE A 21 34.89 -30.85 37.24
CA ILE A 21 34.70 -31.61 35.98
C ILE A 21 33.22 -31.63 35.55
N LEU A 22 32.27 -31.65 36.50
CA LEU A 22 30.85 -31.57 36.20
C LEU A 22 30.44 -30.18 35.70
N LEU A 23 31.04 -29.10 36.23
CA LEU A 23 30.83 -27.75 35.74
C LEU A 23 31.34 -27.55 34.29
N ILE A 24 32.47 -28.18 33.95
CA ILE A 24 33.02 -28.11 32.58
C ILE A 24 32.17 -28.91 31.59
N HIS A 25 31.55 -30.02 32.00
CA HIS A 25 30.63 -30.78 31.14
C HIS A 25 29.25 -30.13 30.97
N VAL A 26 28.76 -29.38 31.96
CA VAL A 26 27.53 -28.59 31.84
C VAL A 26 27.73 -27.33 30.98
N LEU A 27 28.93 -26.75 30.97
CA LEU A 27 29.28 -25.63 30.08
C LEU A 27 29.60 -26.07 28.63
N ALA A 28 29.89 -27.35 28.40
CA ALA A 28 30.22 -27.89 27.07
C ALA A 28 29.01 -28.44 26.28
N PHE A 29 27.83 -28.59 26.88
CA PHE A 29 26.61 -29.12 26.22
C PHE A 29 25.49 -28.09 26.01
N SER A 30 25.83 -26.80 25.97
CA SER A 30 24.89 -25.71 25.64
C SER A 30 25.40 -24.79 24.53
N THR A 31 26.10 -25.31 23.53
CA THR A 31 26.12 -24.65 22.22
C THR A 31 24.85 -25.05 21.46
N SER A 32 23.71 -24.70 22.04
CA SER A 32 22.53 -24.43 21.23
C SER A 32 23.00 -23.43 20.19
N HIS A 33 23.15 -23.91 18.96
CA HIS A 33 23.31 -23.07 17.80
C HIS A 33 22.01 -22.28 17.69
N TRP A 34 21.90 -21.24 18.50
CA TRP A 34 21.11 -20.08 18.16
C TRP A 34 21.78 -19.58 16.89
N VAL A 35 21.34 -20.12 15.75
CA VAL A 35 21.44 -19.40 14.50
C VAL A 35 20.67 -18.12 14.78
N CYS A 36 21.41 -17.09 15.18
CA CYS A 36 20.92 -15.75 15.22
C CYS A 36 20.55 -15.48 13.76
N VAL A 37 19.28 -15.68 13.40
CA VAL A 37 18.78 -15.22 12.11
C VAL A 37 18.90 -13.71 12.23
N GLN A 38 20.03 -13.20 11.74
CA GLN A 38 20.31 -11.78 11.75
C GLN A 38 19.17 -11.13 10.98
N SER A 39 18.53 -10.15 11.62
CA SER A 39 17.45 -9.36 11.04
C SER A 39 17.85 -8.93 9.62
N ALA A 40 16.96 -9.19 8.65
CA ALA A 40 17.26 -8.95 7.24
C ALA A 40 16.04 -8.45 6.46
N PRO A 41 16.25 -7.65 5.41
CA PRO A 41 15.18 -7.16 4.53
C PRO A 41 14.55 -8.29 3.72
N ILE A 42 13.25 -8.18 3.44
CA ILE A 42 12.59 -9.06 2.46
C ILE A 42 13.14 -8.77 1.06
N VAL A 43 13.65 -9.79 0.38
CA VAL A 43 14.22 -9.66 -0.97
C VAL A 43 13.56 -10.67 -1.90
N ILE A 44 12.91 -10.15 -2.95
CA ILE A 44 12.36 -10.96 -4.03
C ILE A 44 13.43 -11.16 -5.10
N THR A 45 13.65 -12.42 -5.49
CA THR A 45 14.62 -12.80 -6.51
C THR A 45 13.95 -13.52 -7.68
N ARG A 46 14.75 -13.85 -8.71
CA ARG A 46 14.29 -14.74 -9.79
C ARG A 46 13.90 -16.12 -9.25
N THR A 47 14.60 -16.60 -8.22
CA THR A 47 14.31 -17.87 -7.56
C THR A 47 12.94 -17.82 -6.90
N THR A 48 12.61 -16.72 -6.21
CA THR A 48 11.27 -16.51 -5.64
C THR A 48 10.17 -16.61 -6.70
N LEU A 49 10.36 -15.96 -7.85
CA LEU A 49 9.37 -16.00 -8.95
C LEU A 49 9.25 -17.40 -9.57
N ARG A 50 10.36 -18.13 -9.75
CA ARG A 50 10.38 -19.50 -10.31
C ARG A 50 9.80 -20.54 -9.36
N ASN A 51 10.04 -20.38 -8.07
CA ASN A 51 9.52 -21.27 -7.03
C ASN A 51 8.14 -20.81 -6.53
N CYS A 52 7.45 -19.99 -7.31
CA CYS A 52 6.11 -19.55 -6.97
C CYS A 52 5.16 -20.75 -6.82
N ILE A 53 4.32 -20.68 -5.79
CA ILE A 53 3.33 -21.70 -5.45
C ILE A 53 1.92 -21.14 -5.57
N SER A 54 0.91 -22.01 -5.49
CA SER A 54 -0.46 -21.57 -5.30
C SER A 54 -0.59 -20.80 -3.98
N GLY A 55 -1.18 -19.62 -4.03
CA GLY A 55 -1.47 -18.82 -2.85
C GLY A 55 -2.82 -19.16 -2.24
N PHE A 56 -3.16 -18.50 -1.13
CA PHE A 56 -4.43 -18.66 -0.42
C PHE A 56 -4.95 -17.33 0.10
N VAL A 57 -6.19 -16.99 -0.24
CA VAL A 57 -6.86 -15.77 0.22
C VAL A 57 -8.27 -16.11 0.68
N ALA A 58 -8.59 -15.79 1.94
CA ALA A 58 -9.94 -15.89 2.51
C ALA A 58 -10.67 -17.24 2.27
N GLY A 59 -9.97 -18.37 2.32
CA GLY A 59 -10.57 -19.69 2.10
C GLY A 59 -10.34 -20.27 0.70
N GLU A 60 -9.85 -19.46 -0.25
CA GLU A 60 -9.74 -19.84 -1.66
C GLU A 60 -8.28 -19.99 -2.11
N VAL A 61 -8.01 -21.06 -2.85
CA VAL A 61 -6.71 -21.28 -3.51
C VAL A 61 -6.62 -20.38 -4.74
N THR A 62 -5.46 -19.75 -4.92
CA THR A 62 -5.18 -18.82 -6.02
C THR A 62 -3.99 -19.32 -6.83
N SER A 63 -4.05 -19.19 -8.15
CA SER A 63 -2.95 -19.57 -9.06
C SER A 63 -2.49 -18.33 -9.81
N CYS A 64 -1.39 -17.74 -9.31
CA CYS A 64 -0.97 -16.40 -9.71
C CYS A 64 0.50 -16.28 -10.09
N CYS A 65 1.15 -17.42 -10.35
CA CYS A 65 2.55 -17.43 -10.69
C CYS A 65 2.80 -16.81 -12.07
N PRO A 66 3.84 -15.97 -12.20
CA PRO A 66 4.21 -15.43 -13.50
C PRO A 66 4.71 -16.55 -14.42
N PRO A 67 4.46 -16.48 -15.73
CA PRO A 67 4.89 -17.52 -16.65
C PRO A 67 6.41 -17.48 -16.85
N ASP A 68 7.05 -18.65 -16.96
CA ASP A 68 8.50 -18.80 -17.08
C ASP A 68 9.12 -18.00 -18.24
N ILE A 69 8.37 -17.82 -19.33
CA ILE A 69 8.81 -17.02 -20.47
C ILE A 69 9.19 -15.58 -20.08
N ASN A 70 8.55 -15.04 -19.05
CA ASN A 70 8.81 -13.69 -18.52
C ASN A 70 9.99 -13.64 -17.55
N LEU A 71 10.60 -14.80 -17.22
CA LEU A 71 11.66 -14.97 -16.23
C LEU A 71 13.03 -15.25 -16.86
N ASN A 72 13.20 -15.11 -18.17
CA ASN A 72 14.47 -15.38 -18.85
C ASN A 72 15.31 -14.11 -19.10
N GLY A 73 14.72 -12.92 -19.05
CA GLY A 73 15.42 -11.65 -19.26
C GLY A 73 16.22 -11.15 -18.06
N PRO A 74 17.06 -10.10 -18.20
CA PRO A 74 17.83 -9.53 -17.11
C PRO A 74 16.91 -8.95 -16.02
N ILE A 75 17.39 -8.98 -14.77
CA ILE A 75 16.85 -8.14 -13.70
C ILE A 75 17.75 -6.92 -13.64
N VAL A 76 17.17 -5.74 -13.77
CA VAL A 76 17.90 -4.48 -13.78
C VAL A 76 17.43 -3.62 -12.62
N ASP A 77 18.36 -3.05 -11.88
CA ASP A 77 18.03 -2.16 -10.77
C ASP A 77 17.30 -0.92 -11.28
N PHE A 78 16.21 -0.58 -10.61
CA PHE A 78 15.46 0.63 -10.87
C PHE A 78 16.18 1.80 -10.22
N ILE A 79 16.51 2.80 -11.04
CA ILE A 79 17.20 4.01 -10.59
C ILE A 79 16.21 5.17 -10.69
N PRO A 80 15.78 5.76 -9.57
CA PRO A 80 14.96 6.96 -9.56
C PRO A 80 15.66 8.10 -10.32
N ARG A 81 14.91 8.89 -11.08
CA ARG A 81 15.44 10.02 -11.84
C ARG A 81 15.58 11.22 -10.90
N ARG A 82 16.65 11.25 -10.11
CA ARG A 82 17.00 12.35 -9.19
C ARG A 82 17.48 13.62 -9.90
N ASP A 83 17.71 13.57 -11.21
CA ASP A 83 18.18 14.71 -11.99
C ASP A 83 17.04 15.70 -12.31
N ARG A 84 16.74 16.56 -11.33
CA ARG A 84 15.76 17.65 -11.45
C ARG A 84 16.14 18.69 -12.51
N ILE A 85 17.40 18.74 -12.94
CA ILE A 85 17.90 19.72 -13.93
C ILE A 85 17.37 19.39 -15.33
N ARG A 86 17.17 18.11 -15.66
CA ARG A 86 16.67 17.68 -16.98
C ARG A 86 15.15 17.63 -17.11
N ASN A 87 14.40 17.66 -16.01
CA ASN A 87 12.93 17.55 -16.05
C ASN A 87 12.26 18.67 -15.23
N PRO A 88 12.20 19.91 -15.76
CA PRO A 88 11.73 21.06 -15.00
C PRO A 88 10.21 21.04 -14.72
N ARG A 89 9.45 20.09 -15.29
CA ARG A 89 7.99 20.00 -15.09
C ARG A 89 7.59 18.59 -14.72
N LEU A 90 7.22 18.41 -13.45
CA LEU A 90 6.60 17.18 -12.95
C LEU A 90 5.25 16.96 -13.63
N ARG A 91 4.93 15.70 -13.93
CA ARG A 91 3.57 15.32 -14.31
C ARG A 91 2.65 15.48 -13.11
N VAL A 92 1.52 16.14 -13.28
CA VAL A 92 0.55 16.32 -12.19
C VAL A 92 -0.56 15.29 -12.35
N ARG A 93 -0.66 14.36 -11.39
CA ARG A 93 -1.86 13.52 -11.25
C ARG A 93 -2.96 14.40 -10.68
N LYS A 94 -4.05 14.57 -11.43
CA LYS A 94 -5.20 15.39 -11.07
C LYS A 94 -6.26 14.55 -10.36
N ALA A 95 -7.13 15.20 -9.60
CA ALA A 95 -8.31 14.55 -9.04
C ALA A 95 -9.38 14.35 -10.13
N LEU A 96 -9.89 13.13 -10.26
CA LEU A 96 -10.81 12.77 -11.33
C LEU A 96 -12.08 13.63 -11.37
N GLN A 97 -12.64 14.00 -10.22
CA GLN A 97 -13.86 14.81 -10.14
C GLN A 97 -13.68 16.25 -10.61
N CYS A 98 -12.43 16.69 -10.75
CA CYS A 98 -12.06 18.06 -11.10
C CYS A 98 -11.97 18.26 -12.60
N LEU A 99 -11.78 17.16 -13.35
CA LEU A 99 -11.80 17.17 -14.79
C LEU A 99 -13.19 17.59 -15.27
N SER A 100 -13.24 18.44 -16.30
CA SER A 100 -14.49 18.87 -16.92
C SER A 100 -14.29 19.26 -18.39
N GLY A 101 -15.39 19.36 -19.14
CA GLY A 101 -15.36 19.74 -20.55
C GLY A 101 -14.40 18.89 -21.37
N HIS A 102 -13.62 19.56 -22.22
CA HIS A 102 -12.68 18.91 -23.14
C HIS A 102 -11.56 18.13 -22.43
N GLU A 103 -11.16 18.54 -21.23
CA GLU A 103 -10.14 17.82 -20.47
C GLU A 103 -10.63 16.44 -20.00
N LEU A 104 -11.84 16.40 -19.42
CA LEU A 104 -12.47 15.14 -19.00
C LEU A 104 -12.69 14.20 -20.18
N GLU A 105 -13.18 14.75 -21.30
CA GLU A 105 -13.39 13.99 -22.54
C GLU A 105 -12.07 13.37 -23.03
N THR A 106 -11.02 14.20 -23.17
CA THR A 106 -9.70 13.77 -23.64
C THR A 106 -9.09 12.72 -22.71
N TYR A 107 -9.16 12.94 -21.39
CA TYR A 107 -8.66 11.97 -20.42
C TYR A 107 -9.41 10.65 -20.50
N THR A 108 -10.74 10.69 -20.56
CA THR A 108 -11.59 9.50 -20.64
C THR A 108 -11.27 8.70 -21.91
N GLN A 109 -11.20 9.35 -23.08
CA GLN A 109 -10.84 8.68 -24.33
C GLN A 109 -9.45 8.04 -24.27
N LYS A 110 -8.45 8.72 -23.70
CA LYS A 110 -7.10 8.16 -23.54
C LYS A 110 -7.10 6.97 -22.58
N LEU A 111 -7.75 7.08 -21.44
CA LEU A 111 -7.82 6.01 -20.46
C LEU A 111 -8.51 4.77 -21.06
N GLN A 112 -9.65 4.95 -21.73
CA GLN A 112 -10.37 3.89 -22.42
C GLN A 112 -9.54 3.27 -23.55
N ARG A 113 -8.81 4.08 -24.32
CA ARG A 113 -7.89 3.54 -25.33
C ARG A 113 -6.77 2.73 -24.68
N GLY A 114 -6.20 3.21 -23.58
CA GLY A 114 -5.12 2.54 -22.84
C GLY A 114 -5.55 1.18 -22.33
N TYR A 115 -6.70 1.08 -21.66
CA TYR A 115 -7.23 -0.20 -21.19
C TYR A 115 -7.69 -1.11 -22.32
N LYS A 116 -8.22 -0.58 -23.43
CA LYS A 116 -8.52 -1.38 -24.63
C LYS A 116 -7.24 -2.04 -25.17
N LEU A 117 -6.15 -1.29 -25.29
CA LEU A 117 -4.86 -1.81 -25.75
C LEU A 117 -4.26 -2.82 -24.75
N MET A 118 -4.31 -2.51 -23.45
CA MET A 118 -3.78 -3.37 -22.39
C MET A 118 -4.52 -4.70 -22.28
N ARG A 119 -5.85 -4.71 -22.47
CA ARG A 119 -6.67 -5.92 -22.51
C ARG A 119 -6.47 -6.75 -23.78
N ALA A 120 -6.06 -6.12 -24.89
CA ALA A 120 -5.77 -6.79 -26.15
C ALA A 120 -4.39 -7.47 -26.19
N LEU A 121 -3.52 -7.22 -25.20
CA LEU A 121 -2.24 -7.90 -25.10
C LEU A 121 -2.44 -9.39 -24.81
N PRO A 122 -1.56 -10.27 -25.31
CA PRO A 122 -1.52 -11.68 -24.92
C PRO A 122 -1.45 -11.85 -23.40
N GLN A 123 -2.09 -12.89 -22.87
CA GLN A 123 -2.14 -13.13 -21.42
C GLN A 123 -0.76 -13.45 -20.82
N ASP A 124 0.22 -13.86 -21.62
CA ASP A 124 1.61 -14.03 -21.19
C ASP A 124 2.44 -12.75 -21.30
N ASP A 125 1.95 -11.69 -21.95
CA ASP A 125 2.61 -10.38 -21.94
C ASP A 125 2.53 -9.79 -20.52
N PRO A 126 3.66 -9.48 -19.85
CA PRO A 126 3.67 -9.01 -18.46
C PRO A 126 2.98 -7.65 -18.28
N ARG A 127 2.70 -6.95 -19.37
CA ARG A 127 2.01 -5.65 -19.39
C ARG A 127 0.50 -5.81 -19.55
N SER A 128 -0.01 -7.01 -19.87
CA SER A 128 -1.44 -7.26 -19.99
C SER A 128 -2.14 -7.03 -18.66
N LEU A 129 -3.41 -6.62 -18.70
CA LEU A 129 -4.18 -6.43 -17.47
C LEU A 129 -4.29 -7.75 -16.66
N PHE A 130 -4.27 -8.89 -17.37
CA PHE A 130 -4.22 -10.20 -16.75
C PHE A 130 -2.95 -10.37 -15.90
N GLN A 131 -1.76 -10.11 -16.45
CA GLN A 131 -0.50 -10.24 -15.72
C GLN A 131 -0.33 -9.17 -14.62
N GLN A 132 -0.86 -7.97 -14.83
CA GLN A 132 -0.95 -6.97 -13.76
C GLN A 132 -1.82 -7.47 -12.59
N ASN A 133 -2.84 -8.30 -12.84
CA ASN A 133 -3.55 -8.99 -11.77
C ASN A 133 -2.75 -10.12 -11.14
N GLN A 134 -2.04 -10.92 -11.93
CA GLN A 134 -1.25 -12.03 -11.40
C GLN A 134 -0.17 -11.55 -10.42
N ILE A 135 0.53 -10.47 -10.74
CA ILE A 135 1.57 -9.94 -9.84
C ILE A 135 0.97 -9.47 -8.50
N HIS A 136 -0.12 -8.70 -8.51
CA HIS A 136 -0.78 -8.26 -7.27
C HIS A 136 -1.33 -9.44 -6.47
N CYS A 137 -1.92 -10.42 -7.15
CA CYS A 137 -2.38 -11.63 -6.52
C CYS A 137 -1.22 -12.36 -5.83
N ALA A 138 -0.13 -12.66 -6.54
CA ALA A 138 0.98 -13.44 -6.00
C ALA A 138 1.63 -12.80 -4.76
N TYR A 139 1.75 -11.46 -4.77
CA TYR A 139 2.26 -10.70 -3.63
C TYR A 139 1.28 -10.60 -2.45
N GLY A 140 -0.03 -10.72 -2.67
CA GLY A 140 -1.08 -10.62 -1.65
C GLY A 140 -1.76 -11.94 -1.27
N SER A 141 -1.25 -13.07 -1.77
CA SER A 141 -1.82 -14.41 -1.55
C SER A 141 -0.84 -15.38 -0.88
N GLY A 142 0.39 -14.95 -0.61
CA GLY A 142 1.45 -15.84 -0.13
C GLY A 142 1.95 -16.81 -1.20
N ALA A 143 1.84 -16.47 -2.49
CA ALA A 143 2.36 -17.31 -3.57
C ALA A 143 3.90 -17.30 -3.64
N PHE A 144 4.53 -16.26 -3.09
CA PHE A 144 5.98 -16.11 -3.05
C PHE A 144 6.54 -16.53 -1.70
N MET A 145 7.57 -17.38 -1.73
CA MET A 145 8.29 -17.82 -0.54
C MET A 145 9.49 -16.90 -0.24
N GLN A 146 9.90 -16.86 1.03
CA GLN A 146 11.15 -16.24 1.42
C GLN A 146 12.31 -17.17 1.05
N ASP A 147 13.17 -16.74 0.13
CA ASP A 147 14.28 -17.56 -0.36
C ASP A 147 15.28 -17.91 0.76
N GLY A 148 15.74 -19.16 0.80
CA GLY A 148 16.81 -19.59 1.71
C GLY A 148 16.41 -19.76 3.17
N ILE A 149 15.12 -19.61 3.51
CA ILE A 149 14.62 -19.78 4.89
C ILE A 149 13.86 -21.11 5.04
N PRO A 150 14.21 -21.93 6.05
CA PRO A 150 13.42 -23.12 6.39
C PRO A 150 11.99 -22.77 6.84
N GLY A 151 10.99 -23.59 6.50
CA GLY A 151 9.65 -23.49 7.09
C GLY A 151 8.54 -22.91 6.20
N ASN A 152 8.69 -22.91 4.87
CA ASN A 152 7.66 -22.48 3.90
C ASN A 152 7.07 -21.08 4.23
N LEU A 153 7.89 -20.16 4.71
CA LEU A 153 7.46 -18.81 5.00
C LEU A 153 7.18 -18.06 3.71
N THR A 154 6.02 -17.41 3.65
CA THR A 154 5.57 -16.68 2.47
C THR A 154 5.73 -15.18 2.67
N VAL A 155 5.77 -14.45 1.56
CA VAL A 155 5.75 -13.00 1.52
C VAL A 155 4.31 -12.53 1.37
N ASP A 156 3.97 -11.47 2.10
CA ASP A 156 2.76 -10.70 1.90
C ASP A 156 3.08 -9.20 1.95
N ILE A 157 2.46 -8.41 1.09
CA ILE A 157 2.63 -6.96 1.05
C ILE A 157 1.47 -6.21 1.72
N HIS A 158 0.41 -6.90 2.11
CA HIS A 158 -0.74 -6.36 2.83
C HIS A 158 -0.60 -6.57 4.34
N SER A 159 -1.29 -5.73 5.11
CA SER A 159 -1.33 -5.73 6.57
C SER A 159 0.04 -5.58 7.22
N ASN A 160 0.95 -4.81 6.60
CA ASN A 160 2.29 -4.55 7.09
C ASN A 160 2.92 -3.32 6.41
N TRP A 161 4.09 -2.92 6.91
CA TRP A 161 4.80 -1.71 6.47
C TRP A 161 5.20 -1.65 4.97
N HIS A 162 5.12 -2.75 4.22
CA HIS A 162 5.41 -2.77 2.78
C HIS A 162 4.21 -2.34 1.92
N PHE A 163 3.01 -2.23 2.51
CA PHE A 163 1.78 -1.89 1.80
C PHE A 163 1.92 -0.64 0.93
N LEU A 164 2.25 0.50 1.54
CA LEU A 164 2.35 1.77 0.83
C LEU A 164 3.46 1.81 -0.25
N PRO A 165 4.73 1.48 0.04
CA PRO A 165 5.79 1.54 -0.96
C PRO A 165 5.62 0.53 -2.10
N TRP A 166 5.08 -0.65 -1.83
CA TRP A 166 4.82 -1.63 -2.89
C TRP A 166 3.74 -1.12 -3.86
N HIS A 167 2.61 -0.62 -3.34
CA HIS A 167 1.52 -0.10 -4.17
C HIS A 167 1.91 1.17 -4.94
N ARG A 168 2.75 2.05 -4.36
CA ARG A 168 3.34 3.20 -5.08
C ARG A 168 4.04 2.75 -6.36
N MET A 169 4.93 1.75 -6.25
CA MET A 169 5.68 1.25 -7.40
C MET A 169 4.79 0.50 -8.38
N PHE A 170 3.79 -0.22 -7.89
CA PHE A 170 2.82 -0.89 -8.75
C PHE A 170 2.03 0.11 -9.62
N VAL A 171 1.52 1.18 -9.01
CA VAL A 171 0.83 2.27 -9.74
C VAL A 171 1.79 3.01 -10.68
N TYR A 172 3.05 3.22 -10.29
CA TYR A 172 4.07 3.83 -11.14
C TYR A 172 4.30 3.03 -12.43
N PHE A 173 4.62 1.73 -12.33
CA PHE A 173 4.86 0.91 -13.51
C PHE A 173 3.60 0.73 -14.36
N HIS A 174 2.42 0.65 -13.74
CA HIS A 174 1.15 0.62 -14.47
C HIS A 174 0.93 1.90 -15.32
N GLU A 175 1.20 3.08 -14.75
CA GLU A 175 1.18 4.35 -15.50
C GLU A 175 2.17 4.32 -16.67
N LYS A 176 3.40 3.84 -16.45
CA LYS A 176 4.44 3.72 -17.49
C LYS A 176 4.00 2.79 -18.63
N ILE A 177 3.35 1.67 -18.31
CA ILE A 177 2.80 0.75 -19.30
C ILE A 177 1.70 1.44 -20.11
N LEU A 178 0.76 2.14 -19.47
CA LEU A 178 -0.28 2.90 -20.17
C LEU A 178 0.32 3.97 -21.10
N GLN A 179 1.33 4.72 -20.63
CA GLN A 179 2.05 5.70 -21.47
C GLN A 179 2.66 5.05 -22.72
N LYS A 180 3.29 3.87 -22.57
CA LYS A 180 3.89 3.13 -23.69
C LYS A 180 2.84 2.65 -24.68
N LEU A 181 1.74 2.07 -24.19
CA LEU A 181 0.66 1.58 -25.05
C LEU A 181 -0.03 2.72 -25.80
N LEU A 182 -0.22 3.86 -25.15
CA LEU A 182 -0.81 5.05 -25.76
C LEU A 182 0.12 5.80 -26.70
N ASN A 183 1.43 5.50 -26.66
CA ASN A 183 2.47 6.35 -27.24
C ASN A 183 2.34 7.82 -26.74
N ASP A 184 2.04 7.99 -25.46
CA ASP A 184 1.86 9.28 -24.80
C ASP A 184 2.64 9.32 -23.49
N HIS A 185 3.89 9.79 -23.54
CA HIS A 185 4.74 9.93 -22.37
C HIS A 185 4.28 11.00 -21.36
N LYS A 186 3.30 11.83 -21.74
CA LYS A 186 2.72 12.86 -20.86
C LYS A 186 1.44 12.38 -20.16
N PHE A 187 0.89 11.22 -20.56
CA PHE A 187 -0.26 10.64 -19.88
C PHE A 187 0.05 10.42 -18.39
N SER A 188 -0.90 10.81 -17.54
CA SER A 188 -0.81 10.61 -16.09
C SER A 188 -2.04 9.86 -15.63
N LEU A 189 -1.83 8.84 -14.80
CA LEU A 189 -2.94 8.19 -14.14
C LEU A 189 -3.43 9.11 -13.02
N HIS A 190 -4.59 9.72 -13.22
CA HIS A 190 -5.23 10.58 -12.24
C HIS A 190 -5.70 9.77 -11.02
N PHE A 191 -6.12 10.45 -9.95
CA PHE A 191 -6.49 9.79 -8.71
C PHE A 191 -7.96 10.01 -8.36
N TRP A 192 -8.57 9.00 -7.77
CA TRP A 192 -9.90 9.12 -7.20
C TRP A 192 -9.80 9.68 -5.78
N ASN A 193 -10.11 10.96 -5.64
CA ASN A 193 -9.98 11.74 -4.40
C ASN A 193 -11.11 11.44 -3.39
N PHE A 194 -11.26 10.17 -3.00
CA PHE A 194 -12.36 9.72 -2.13
C PHE A 194 -12.37 10.34 -0.72
N ASP A 195 -11.24 10.93 -0.28
CA ASP A 195 -11.08 11.60 1.01
C ASP A 195 -11.71 13.00 1.05
N ASN A 196 -12.05 13.59 -0.10
CA ASN A 196 -12.53 14.96 -0.13
C ASN A 196 -14.05 15.07 0.14
N GLY A 197 -14.37 15.65 1.31
CA GLY A 197 -15.75 15.82 1.82
C GLY A 197 -16.46 17.12 1.45
N VAL A 198 -15.91 17.98 0.58
CA VAL A 198 -16.49 19.31 0.37
C VAL A 198 -17.83 19.21 -0.37
N ASN A 199 -18.92 19.46 0.36
CA ASN A 199 -20.20 19.84 -0.22
C ASN A 199 -20.02 21.18 -0.94
N ALA A 200 -20.69 21.39 -2.08
CA ALA A 200 -20.55 22.59 -2.89
C ALA A 200 -20.85 23.93 -2.15
N ASN A 201 -21.39 23.86 -0.91
CA ASN A 201 -21.81 25.00 -0.10
C ASN A 201 -20.97 25.21 1.18
N GLU A 202 -19.91 24.44 1.44
CA GLU A 202 -19.06 24.65 2.64
C GLU A 202 -18.11 25.85 2.44
N THR A 203 -18.22 26.84 3.33
CA THR A 203 -17.23 27.91 3.50
C THR A 203 -16.08 27.43 4.40
N ASP A 204 -14.92 28.07 4.33
CA ASP A 204 -13.86 27.86 5.34
C ASP A 204 -14.24 28.49 6.70
N SER A 205 -13.35 28.35 7.69
CA SER A 205 -13.46 28.95 9.02
C SER A 205 -13.47 30.49 9.01
N TYR A 206 -13.24 31.12 7.87
CA TYR A 206 -13.30 32.57 7.66
C TYR A 206 -14.55 33.01 6.88
N GLY A 207 -15.47 32.09 6.54
CA GLY A 207 -16.70 32.40 5.82
C GLY A 207 -16.50 32.63 4.32
N GLU A 208 -15.33 32.33 3.77
CA GLU A 208 -15.10 32.38 2.33
C GLU A 208 -15.56 31.07 1.67
N HIS A 209 -16.28 31.16 0.55
CA HIS A 209 -16.47 29.99 -0.31
C HIS A 209 -15.08 29.45 -0.66
N ARG A 210 -14.83 28.15 -0.41
CA ARG A 210 -13.53 27.49 -0.69
C ARG A 210 -13.23 27.37 -2.19
N HIS A 211 -13.51 28.39 -3.00
CA HIS A 211 -12.95 28.56 -4.32
C HIS A 211 -11.59 29.23 -4.18
N GLY A 212 -10.61 28.48 -3.66
CA GLY A 212 -9.23 28.93 -3.72
C GLY A 212 -8.81 29.08 -5.19
N PRO A 213 -8.05 30.13 -5.58
CA PRO A 213 -7.78 30.44 -6.99
C PRO A 213 -6.91 29.41 -7.74
N ARG A 214 -6.53 28.28 -7.12
CA ARG A 214 -5.54 27.31 -7.64
C ARG A 214 -5.78 25.82 -7.30
N GLY A 215 -6.90 25.44 -6.68
CA GLY A 215 -7.13 24.04 -6.23
C GLY A 215 -8.53 23.53 -6.57
N CYS A 216 -8.72 22.20 -6.57
CA CYS A 216 -10.04 21.62 -6.79
C CYS A 216 -10.73 21.23 -5.47
N PHE A 217 -11.97 21.67 -5.31
CA PHE A 217 -12.75 21.52 -4.08
C PHE A 217 -14.07 20.77 -4.31
N LYS A 218 -14.15 19.93 -5.35
CA LYS A 218 -15.35 19.12 -5.64
C LYS A 218 -15.36 17.84 -4.79
N ALA A 219 -16.56 17.48 -4.30
CA ALA A 219 -16.84 16.23 -3.60
C ALA A 219 -16.25 15.02 -4.35
N GLY A 220 -15.33 14.32 -3.70
CA GLY A 220 -14.65 13.17 -4.29
C GLY A 220 -15.12 11.82 -3.74
N HIS A 221 -15.99 11.83 -2.72
CA HIS A 221 -16.58 10.63 -2.11
C HIS A 221 -17.58 9.87 -3.01
N PHE A 222 -17.71 10.22 -4.29
CA PHE A 222 -18.55 9.49 -5.24
C PHE A 222 -17.69 8.60 -6.14
N PHE A 223 -18.24 7.44 -6.53
CA PHE A 223 -17.57 6.56 -7.48
C PHE A 223 -17.40 7.27 -8.85
N PRO A 224 -16.21 7.23 -9.50
CA PRO A 224 -16.00 8.03 -10.70
C PRO A 224 -16.82 7.50 -11.89
N PRO A 225 -17.72 8.31 -12.49
CA PRO A 225 -18.67 7.83 -13.52
C PRO A 225 -18.03 7.23 -14.77
N LEU A 226 -16.81 7.64 -15.11
CA LEU A 226 -16.06 7.14 -16.27
C LEU A 226 -15.73 5.63 -16.21
N TYR A 227 -15.94 4.98 -15.07
CA TYR A 227 -15.80 3.54 -14.89
C TYR A 227 -17.13 2.77 -14.94
N ASN A 228 -18.28 3.46 -15.08
CA ASN A 228 -19.62 2.84 -15.02
C ASN A 228 -20.27 2.61 -16.39
N ASP A 229 -19.69 3.13 -17.47
CA ASP A 229 -20.16 2.87 -18.83
C ASP A 229 -19.84 1.42 -19.23
N ASN A 230 -20.85 0.55 -19.34
CA ASN A 230 -20.69 -0.87 -19.64
C ASN A 230 -20.11 -1.16 -21.05
N SER A 231 -20.09 -0.17 -21.94
CA SER A 231 -19.47 -0.28 -23.26
C SER A 231 -17.98 0.06 -23.25
N SER A 232 -17.50 0.67 -22.16
CA SER A 232 -16.13 1.12 -22.00
C SER A 232 -15.18 0.00 -21.60
N SER A 233 -13.92 0.05 -22.08
CA SER A 233 -12.85 -0.85 -21.65
C SER A 233 -12.37 -0.63 -20.21
N THR A 234 -12.74 0.50 -19.59
CA THR A 234 -12.52 0.80 -18.17
C THR A 234 -13.56 0.15 -17.26
N PHE A 235 -14.66 -0.36 -17.83
CA PHE A 235 -15.71 -1.02 -17.08
C PHE A 235 -15.25 -2.36 -16.50
N HIS A 236 -15.83 -2.71 -15.36
CA HIS A 236 -15.71 -4.03 -14.76
C HIS A 236 -17.07 -4.48 -14.24
N VAL A 237 -17.50 -5.65 -14.70
CA VAL A 237 -18.87 -6.15 -14.43
C VAL A 237 -19.03 -6.66 -13.00
N ASN A 238 -17.97 -7.21 -12.40
CA ASN A 238 -18.05 -7.85 -11.09
C ASN A 238 -17.80 -6.85 -9.96
N ARG A 239 -18.84 -6.03 -9.69
CA ARG A 239 -18.96 -5.08 -8.58
C ARG A 239 -20.31 -5.30 -7.87
N SER A 240 -20.48 -4.74 -6.67
CA SER A 240 -21.81 -4.61 -6.06
C SER A 240 -22.68 -3.60 -6.83
N ILE A 241 -23.93 -3.45 -6.41
CA ILE A 241 -24.82 -2.42 -6.95
C ILE A 241 -24.39 -0.99 -6.56
N ARG A 242 -23.59 -0.80 -5.49
CA ARG A 242 -23.30 0.52 -4.92
C ARG A 242 -22.64 1.49 -5.91
N PRO A 243 -21.57 1.12 -6.64
CA PRO A 243 -20.96 1.98 -7.66
C PRO A 243 -21.94 2.45 -8.75
N PHE A 244 -23.01 1.71 -9.01
CA PHE A 244 -23.98 2.02 -10.07
C PHE A 244 -25.16 2.89 -9.60
N ILE A 245 -25.29 3.12 -8.28
CA ILE A 245 -26.33 4.01 -7.74
C ILE A 245 -25.84 5.46 -7.91
N PRO A 246 -26.54 6.29 -8.71
CA PRO A 246 -26.14 7.68 -8.92
C PRO A 246 -26.08 8.44 -7.59
N ASN A 247 -25.02 9.23 -7.42
CA ASN A 247 -24.79 10.07 -6.24
C ASN A 247 -24.81 9.31 -4.91
N LEU A 248 -24.54 7.99 -4.90
CA LEU A 248 -24.34 7.28 -3.64
C LEU A 248 -22.93 7.57 -3.10
N PRO A 249 -22.80 8.16 -1.90
CA PRO A 249 -21.51 8.33 -1.27
C PRO A 249 -20.83 6.99 -0.98
N VAL A 250 -19.53 6.95 -1.18
CA VAL A 250 -18.69 5.87 -0.65
C VAL A 250 -18.69 5.95 0.86
N ASP A 251 -18.91 4.82 1.51
CA ASP A 251 -18.84 4.70 2.96
C ASP A 251 -17.42 4.26 3.35
N LEU A 252 -16.61 5.20 3.83
CA LEU A 252 -15.25 4.94 4.27
C LEU A 252 -15.21 4.19 5.62
N SER A 253 -16.33 4.10 6.32
CA SER A 253 -16.46 3.41 7.60
C SER A 253 -16.93 1.95 7.48
N LEU A 254 -17.23 1.50 6.25
CA LEU A 254 -17.82 0.19 5.97
C LEU A 254 -16.95 -0.97 6.45
N ARG A 255 -17.40 -1.68 7.49
CA ARG A 255 -16.67 -2.83 8.05
C ARG A 255 -17.13 -4.14 7.45
N ASN A 256 -18.42 -4.25 7.15
CA ASN A 256 -19.04 -5.42 6.58
C ASN A 256 -19.77 -5.06 5.28
N ARG A 257 -19.47 -5.81 4.19
CA ARG A 257 -20.07 -5.60 2.87
C ARG A 257 -21.59 -5.73 2.84
N ASN A 258 -22.19 -6.37 3.85
CA ASN A 258 -23.63 -6.55 3.97
C ASN A 258 -24.34 -5.35 4.65
N GLU A 259 -23.61 -4.38 5.18
CA GLU A 259 -24.22 -3.18 5.78
C GLU A 259 -25.02 -2.39 4.73
N PRO A 260 -26.18 -1.83 5.10
CA PRO A 260 -26.98 -1.02 4.19
C PRO A 260 -26.18 0.22 3.73
N PRO A 261 -26.32 0.65 2.46
CA PRO A 261 -25.59 1.81 1.97
C PRO A 261 -26.03 3.09 2.71
N LEU A 262 -25.06 3.93 3.08
CA LEU A 262 -25.32 5.30 3.56
C LEU A 262 -25.80 6.15 2.38
N ARG A 263 -27.12 6.30 2.24
CA ARG A 263 -27.73 6.93 1.06
C ARG A 263 -27.61 8.44 1.00
N PHE A 264 -27.48 9.09 2.15
CA PHE A 264 -27.54 10.54 2.24
C PHE A 264 -26.14 11.12 2.49
N ALA A 265 -25.76 12.11 1.67
CA ALA A 265 -24.43 12.72 1.72
C ALA A 265 -24.20 13.52 3.01
N ASP A 266 -25.23 14.14 3.56
CA ASP A 266 -25.22 14.82 4.87
C ASP A 266 -24.87 13.88 6.03
N VAL A 267 -25.14 12.59 5.91
CA VAL A 267 -24.74 11.56 6.89
C VAL A 267 -23.37 10.96 6.55
N ALA A 268 -23.16 10.61 5.28
CA ALA A 268 -21.93 9.92 4.86
C ALA A 268 -20.69 10.81 4.94
N VAL A 269 -20.80 12.09 4.57
CA VAL A 269 -19.66 13.01 4.52
C VAL A 269 -19.03 13.26 5.90
N PRO A 270 -19.78 13.63 6.95
CA PRO A 270 -19.21 13.78 8.29
C PRO A 270 -18.54 12.50 8.80
N ARG A 271 -19.17 11.33 8.57
CA ARG A 271 -18.62 10.03 8.98
C ARG A 271 -17.34 9.69 8.23
N ASN A 272 -17.30 9.95 6.93
CA ASN A 272 -16.08 9.80 6.13
C ASN A 272 -14.97 10.73 6.61
N ARG A 273 -15.31 11.97 6.99
CA ARG A 273 -14.38 12.95 7.55
C ARG A 273 -13.75 12.43 8.85
N GLU A 274 -14.56 11.87 9.75
CA GLU A 274 -14.08 11.25 11.00
C GLU A 274 -13.15 10.06 10.74
N VAL A 275 -13.48 9.19 9.77
CA VAL A 275 -12.60 8.08 9.36
C VAL A 275 -11.27 8.61 8.85
N MET A 276 -11.28 9.60 7.97
CA MET A 276 -10.04 10.20 7.45
C MET A 276 -9.22 10.84 8.56
N GLN A 277 -9.86 11.54 9.50
CA GLN A 277 -9.19 12.12 10.67
C GLN A 277 -8.50 11.05 11.51
N ARG A 278 -9.18 9.94 11.81
CA ARG A 278 -8.57 8.83 12.55
C ARG A 278 -7.44 8.16 11.77
N ALA A 279 -7.63 7.92 10.47
CA ALA A 279 -6.65 7.27 9.63
C ALA A 279 -5.35 8.08 9.48
N MET A 280 -5.50 9.40 9.30
CA MET A 280 -4.40 10.27 8.89
C MET A 280 -3.82 11.10 10.04
N ALA A 281 -4.63 11.49 11.03
CA ALA A 281 -4.18 12.34 12.14
C ALA A 281 -3.71 11.53 13.35
N ALA A 282 -4.43 10.46 13.71
CA ALA A 282 -4.17 9.71 14.95
C ALA A 282 -2.89 8.87 14.88
N GLY A 283 -2.54 8.32 13.72
CA GLY A 283 -1.24 7.69 13.49
C GLY A 283 -0.16 8.74 13.27
N THR A 284 0.56 9.12 14.33
CA THR A 284 1.66 10.10 14.25
C THR A 284 3.02 9.44 14.06
N ILE A 285 3.13 8.14 14.34
CA ILE A 285 4.36 7.35 14.18
C ILE A 285 4.27 6.42 12.96
N PRO A 286 5.42 6.02 12.36
CA PRO A 286 5.42 5.19 11.16
C PRO A 286 4.70 3.85 11.33
N ARG A 287 4.84 3.19 12.49
CA ARG A 287 4.19 1.90 12.77
C ARG A 287 2.67 1.98 12.67
N ASP A 288 2.06 3.05 13.18
CA ASP A 288 0.61 3.21 13.15
C ASP A 288 0.10 3.47 11.73
N PHE A 289 0.86 4.21 10.91
CA PHE A 289 0.43 4.60 9.56
C PHE A 289 0.76 3.55 8.48
N PHE A 290 1.97 2.98 8.52
CA PHE A 290 2.44 1.98 7.55
C PHE A 290 2.03 0.56 7.94
N GLY A 291 1.85 0.27 9.23
CA GLY A 291 1.55 -1.06 9.75
C GLY A 291 2.74 -1.71 10.45
N ILE A 292 2.55 -2.96 10.88
CA ILE A 292 3.55 -3.73 11.61
C ILE A 292 4.81 -3.99 10.78
N ASP A 293 5.92 -4.23 11.48
CA ASP A 293 7.18 -4.63 10.92
C ASP A 293 7.15 -6.10 10.45
N ILE A 294 7.64 -6.34 9.23
CA ILE A 294 7.82 -7.69 8.68
C ILE A 294 9.20 -7.82 8.05
N LYS A 295 9.92 -8.86 8.45
CA LYS A 295 11.32 -9.12 8.10
C LYS A 295 11.49 -10.57 7.68
N VAL A 296 12.67 -10.90 7.18
CA VAL A 296 13.03 -12.29 6.89
C VAL A 296 12.86 -13.14 8.16
N GLY A 297 12.19 -14.28 8.03
CA GLY A 297 11.89 -15.18 9.15
C GLY A 297 10.62 -14.86 9.92
N THR A 298 9.97 -13.71 9.69
CA THR A 298 8.67 -13.42 10.32
C THR A 298 7.62 -14.42 9.83
N THR A 299 7.01 -15.16 10.77
CA THR A 299 5.93 -16.10 10.48
C THR A 299 4.63 -15.35 10.16
N ARG A 300 3.95 -15.80 9.11
CA ARG A 300 2.66 -15.25 8.70
C ARG A 300 1.57 -15.68 9.69
N SER A 301 1.14 -14.75 10.53
CA SER A 301 -0.18 -14.79 11.18
C SER A 301 -0.94 -13.59 10.64
N ILE A 302 -1.92 -13.79 9.73
CA ILE A 302 -2.77 -12.69 9.28
C ILE A 302 -4.04 -12.69 10.12
N PRO A 303 -4.16 -11.82 11.11
CA PRO A 303 -5.40 -11.12 11.35
C PRO A 303 -5.42 -9.85 10.49
N LEU A 304 -6.57 -9.57 9.88
CA LEU A 304 -6.86 -8.34 9.11
C LEU A 304 -6.68 -7.03 9.93
N SER A 305 -6.30 -7.13 11.20
CA SER A 305 -6.12 -6.04 12.16
C SER A 305 -4.74 -5.39 12.14
N ASP A 306 -3.74 -5.98 11.47
CA ASP A 306 -2.33 -5.59 11.66
C ASP A 306 -1.82 -4.59 10.61
N GLY A 307 -2.69 -4.22 9.66
CA GLY A 307 -2.41 -3.15 8.70
C GLY A 307 -2.35 -1.77 9.33
N GLY A 308 -1.58 -0.89 8.69
CA GLY A 308 -1.52 0.52 9.08
C GLY A 308 -2.89 1.19 9.03
N SER A 309 -3.01 2.32 9.70
CA SER A 309 -4.26 3.07 9.87
C SER A 309 -4.98 3.27 8.54
N LEU A 310 -4.25 3.73 7.51
CA LEU A 310 -4.78 3.98 6.16
C LEU A 310 -5.23 2.69 5.43
N GLU A 311 -4.48 1.59 5.59
CA GLU A 311 -4.83 0.29 5.01
C GLU A 311 -6.10 -0.27 5.66
N PHE A 312 -6.16 -0.21 6.99
CA PHE A 312 -7.29 -0.70 7.77
C PHE A 312 -8.58 0.05 7.44
N LEU A 313 -8.54 1.40 7.51
CA LEU A 313 -9.60 2.30 7.09
C LEU A 313 -8.96 3.61 6.57
N PRO A 314 -9.32 4.11 5.38
CA PRO A 314 -10.50 3.75 4.60
C PRO A 314 -10.24 2.71 3.52
N HIS A 315 -8.99 2.29 3.29
CA HIS A 315 -8.65 1.49 2.10
C HIS A 315 -9.50 0.21 1.99
N ASN A 316 -9.55 -0.59 3.06
CA ASN A 316 -10.35 -1.81 3.07
C ASN A 316 -11.86 -1.53 2.95
N SER A 317 -12.36 -0.41 3.45
CA SER A 317 -13.77 -0.02 3.29
C SER A 317 -14.12 0.26 1.84
N VAL A 318 -13.27 0.97 1.10
CA VAL A 318 -13.51 1.26 -0.31
C VAL A 318 -13.52 -0.05 -1.12
N HIS A 319 -12.60 -0.97 -0.84
CA HIS A 319 -12.60 -2.31 -1.44
C HIS A 319 -13.90 -3.08 -1.15
N ARG A 320 -14.38 -3.06 0.10
CA ARG A 320 -15.66 -3.68 0.52
C ARG A 320 -16.88 -2.98 -0.09
N TRP A 321 -16.82 -1.66 -0.28
CA TRP A 321 -17.92 -0.86 -0.80
C TRP A 321 -18.13 -1.14 -2.29
N ILE A 322 -17.03 -1.18 -3.07
CA ILE A 322 -17.08 -1.62 -4.48
C ILE A 322 -17.54 -3.08 -4.55
N ALA A 323 -16.98 -3.93 -3.69
CA ALA A 323 -17.21 -5.36 -3.62
C ALA A 323 -16.86 -6.12 -4.92
N GLY A 324 -17.36 -7.35 -5.07
CA GLY A 324 -17.08 -8.20 -6.22
C GLY A 324 -15.59 -8.53 -6.30
N SER A 325 -14.97 -8.32 -7.48
CA SER A 325 -13.53 -8.57 -7.63
C SER A 325 -12.67 -7.68 -6.72
N SER A 326 -13.16 -6.50 -6.32
CA SER A 326 -12.46 -5.59 -5.44
C SER A 326 -12.32 -6.13 -4.00
N SER A 327 -13.07 -7.15 -3.59
CA SER A 327 -13.01 -7.70 -2.22
C SER A 327 -11.85 -8.65 -1.95
N SER A 328 -11.04 -8.99 -2.96
CA SER A 328 -9.93 -9.93 -2.80
C SER A 328 -8.66 -9.38 -3.45
N PRO A 329 -7.51 -9.40 -2.75
CA PRO A 329 -6.21 -9.12 -3.37
C PRO A 329 -5.94 -9.94 -4.63
N ALA A 330 -6.47 -11.16 -4.73
CA ALA A 330 -6.27 -12.02 -5.90
C ALA A 330 -6.96 -11.51 -7.18
N THR A 331 -7.92 -10.60 -7.05
CA THR A 331 -8.80 -10.19 -8.16
C THR A 331 -9.03 -8.68 -8.28
N ALA A 332 -8.64 -7.87 -7.30
CA ALA A 332 -9.03 -6.47 -7.22
C ALA A 332 -8.57 -5.63 -8.42
N THR A 333 -7.41 -5.93 -8.97
CA THR A 333 -6.79 -5.20 -10.09
C THR A 333 -7.39 -5.55 -11.46
N LYS A 334 -8.24 -6.59 -11.54
CA LYS A 334 -9.08 -6.83 -12.74
C LYS A 334 -9.99 -5.65 -13.04
N ASP A 335 -10.32 -4.86 -12.02
CA ASP A 335 -11.08 -3.64 -12.12
C ASP A 335 -10.14 -2.43 -12.34
N PRO A 336 -10.22 -1.74 -13.49
CA PRO A 336 -9.41 -0.55 -13.77
C PRO A 336 -9.49 0.57 -12.71
N VAL A 337 -10.57 0.68 -11.95
CA VAL A 337 -10.70 1.70 -10.89
C VAL A 337 -9.69 1.50 -9.75
N PHE A 338 -9.20 0.27 -9.56
CA PHE A 338 -8.16 -0.08 -8.58
C PHE A 338 -6.99 0.89 -8.64
N TYR A 339 -6.50 1.18 -9.84
CA TYR A 339 -5.27 1.94 -10.00
C TYR A 339 -5.45 3.41 -9.67
N THR A 340 -6.60 4.01 -9.98
CA THR A 340 -6.91 5.41 -9.59
C THR A 340 -7.27 5.53 -8.12
N PHE A 341 -7.84 4.48 -7.53
CA PHE A 341 -8.06 4.36 -6.10
C PHE A 341 -6.71 4.30 -5.35
N HIS A 342 -5.82 3.39 -5.75
CA HIS A 342 -4.48 3.25 -5.16
C HIS A 342 -3.54 4.43 -5.48
N ALA A 343 -3.76 5.17 -6.57
CA ALA A 343 -3.10 6.46 -6.78
C ALA A 343 -3.47 7.48 -5.69
N ASN A 344 -4.70 7.43 -5.15
CA ASN A 344 -5.06 8.28 -4.02
C ASN A 344 -4.52 7.75 -2.69
N VAL A 345 -4.39 6.43 -2.51
CA VAL A 345 -3.66 5.85 -1.36
C VAL A 345 -2.20 6.32 -1.35
N ASP A 346 -1.54 6.31 -2.52
CA ASP A 346 -0.19 6.88 -2.69
C ASP A 346 -0.13 8.40 -2.40
N ARG A 347 -1.13 9.15 -2.89
CA ARG A 347 -1.28 10.59 -2.55
C ARG A 347 -1.42 10.78 -1.05
N LEU A 348 -2.18 9.95 -0.35
CA LEU A 348 -2.43 10.11 1.07
C LEU A 348 -1.15 9.92 1.90
N TRP A 349 -0.24 9.02 1.52
CA TRP A 349 1.11 9.02 2.11
C TRP A 349 1.81 10.37 1.91
N HIS A 350 1.81 10.91 0.69
CA HIS A 350 2.39 12.23 0.43
C HIS A 350 1.73 13.38 1.24
N VAL A 351 0.43 13.30 1.50
CA VAL A 351 -0.28 14.25 2.37
C VAL A 351 0.12 14.06 3.83
N TRP A 352 0.19 12.81 4.32
CA TRP A 352 0.53 12.49 5.71
C TRP A 352 1.88 13.07 6.15
N GLU A 353 2.91 12.96 5.30
CA GLU A 353 4.23 13.54 5.56
C GLU A 353 4.21 15.08 5.70
N LYS A 354 3.23 15.74 5.07
CA LYS A 354 3.05 17.20 5.11
C LYS A 354 2.21 17.69 6.30
N LEU A 355 1.59 16.80 7.08
CA LEU A 355 0.78 17.17 8.25
C LEU A 355 1.62 17.62 9.46
N GLY A 356 2.96 17.65 9.35
CA GLY A 356 3.87 18.03 10.43
C GLY A 356 4.02 16.94 11.50
N MET A 357 4.48 17.33 12.70
CA MET A 357 4.77 16.44 13.85
C MET A 357 5.80 15.33 13.58
N ASN A 358 6.80 15.61 12.73
CA ASN A 358 7.88 14.68 12.41
C ASN A 358 7.40 13.33 11.83
N ARG A 359 6.26 13.34 11.12
CA ARG A 359 5.75 12.20 10.37
C ARG A 359 6.69 11.88 9.22
N THR A 360 7.38 10.75 9.32
CA THR A 360 8.35 10.27 8.34
C THR A 360 8.12 8.81 8.01
N ALA A 361 8.61 8.37 6.86
CA ALA A 361 8.65 6.94 6.54
C ALA A 361 9.53 6.15 7.55
N PRO A 362 9.33 4.83 7.71
CA PRO A 362 10.18 4.01 8.57
C PRO A 362 11.67 4.16 8.23
N ALA A 363 12.50 4.30 9.27
CA ALA A 363 13.96 4.40 9.13
C ALA A 363 14.67 3.04 9.29
N ASP A 364 13.91 1.96 9.55
CA ASP A 364 14.46 0.62 9.77
C ASP A 364 15.24 0.14 8.51
N PRO A 365 16.51 -0.30 8.66
CA PRO A 365 17.32 -0.78 7.53
C PRO A 365 16.70 -1.95 6.76
N ASP A 366 15.92 -2.81 7.41
CA ASP A 366 15.27 -3.95 6.77
C ASP A 366 14.06 -3.52 5.94
N TRP A 367 13.36 -2.46 6.38
CA TRP A 367 12.31 -1.85 5.57
C TRP A 367 12.90 -1.11 4.37
N LEU A 368 13.90 -0.24 4.60
CA LEU A 368 14.57 0.52 3.53
C LEU A 368 15.29 -0.40 2.54
N GLY A 369 15.83 -1.51 3.03
CA GLY A 369 16.58 -2.51 2.27
C GLY A 369 15.70 -3.50 1.51
N ALA A 370 14.39 -3.54 1.78
CA ALA A 370 13.49 -4.50 1.12
C ALA A 370 13.41 -4.27 -0.38
N GLN A 371 13.38 -5.37 -1.14
CA GLN A 371 13.46 -5.37 -2.59
C GLN A 371 12.35 -6.18 -3.24
N PHE A 372 11.71 -5.57 -4.23
CA PHE A 372 10.60 -6.18 -4.98
C PHE A 372 10.88 -6.13 -6.49
N LEU A 373 10.20 -7.00 -7.24
CA LEU A 373 10.37 -7.12 -8.68
C LEU A 373 9.09 -6.74 -9.41
N PHE A 374 9.20 -5.87 -10.41
CA PHE A 374 8.10 -5.46 -11.29
C PHE A 374 8.55 -5.52 -12.75
N TRP A 375 7.66 -5.87 -13.68
CA TRP A 375 7.94 -5.65 -15.10
C TRP A 375 7.67 -4.19 -15.49
N ASP A 376 8.61 -3.58 -16.20
CA ASP A 376 8.42 -2.25 -16.79
C ASP A 376 7.67 -2.29 -18.13
N GLU A 377 7.47 -1.12 -18.73
CA GLU A 377 6.79 -0.97 -20.01
C GLU A 377 7.51 -1.62 -21.20
N ASN A 378 8.78 -2.00 -21.02
CA ASN A 378 9.63 -2.67 -22.00
C ASN A 378 9.81 -4.17 -21.67
N LYS A 379 9.00 -4.73 -20.77
CA LYS A 379 9.02 -6.14 -20.34
C LYS A 379 10.32 -6.54 -19.62
N VAL A 380 11.04 -5.57 -19.05
CA VAL A 380 12.24 -5.84 -18.27
C VAL A 380 11.85 -5.93 -16.80
N LEU A 381 12.35 -6.97 -16.11
CA LEU A 381 12.21 -7.06 -14.66
C LEU A 381 13.07 -6.00 -13.99
N ARG A 382 12.41 -5.12 -13.24
CA ARG A 382 13.01 -4.05 -12.45
C ARG A 382 13.04 -4.43 -10.99
N ARG A 383 14.22 -4.37 -10.40
CA ARG A 383 14.40 -4.47 -8.96
C ARG A 383 14.26 -3.09 -8.35
N ILE A 384 13.21 -2.89 -7.56
CA ILE A 384 13.07 -1.70 -6.74
C ILE A 384 13.62 -1.99 -5.35
N LYS A 385 14.17 -0.98 -4.69
CA LYS A 385 14.51 -1.00 -3.26
C LYS A 385 13.69 0.10 -2.59
N ILE A 386 13.01 -0.22 -1.48
CA ILE A 386 12.08 0.72 -0.83
C ILE A 386 12.74 2.05 -0.49
N GLY A 387 13.96 2.04 0.05
CA GLY A 387 14.69 3.26 0.40
C GLY A 387 14.99 4.19 -0.78
N ASP A 388 14.95 3.69 -2.01
CA ASP A 388 15.07 4.51 -3.23
C ASP A 388 13.71 5.04 -3.72
N CYS A 389 12.59 4.67 -3.09
CA CYS A 389 11.23 4.93 -3.57
C CYS A 389 10.40 5.88 -2.70
N LEU A 390 11.06 6.70 -1.88
CA LEU A 390 10.42 7.56 -0.89
C LEU A 390 9.91 8.88 -1.47
N ASN A 391 10.64 9.49 -2.40
CA ASN A 391 10.29 10.77 -2.99
C ASN A 391 9.65 10.61 -4.38
N ILE A 392 8.35 10.90 -4.49
CA ILE A 392 7.60 10.79 -5.75
C ILE A 392 8.12 11.71 -6.86
N GLU A 393 8.77 12.82 -6.51
CA GLU A 393 9.31 13.77 -7.50
C GLU A 393 10.49 13.16 -8.28
N ASP A 394 11.23 12.23 -7.67
CA ASP A 394 12.30 11.47 -8.35
C ASP A 394 11.74 10.53 -9.42
N PHE A 395 10.42 10.33 -9.44
CA PHE A 395 9.69 9.57 -10.46
C PHE A 395 9.05 10.46 -11.53
N GLY A 396 9.26 11.78 -11.42
CA GLY A 396 8.78 12.79 -12.35
C GLY A 396 7.28 13.04 -12.27
N TYR A 397 6.65 12.80 -11.12
CA TYR A 397 5.25 13.15 -10.89
C TYR A 397 5.02 13.81 -9.52
N THR A 398 3.87 14.47 -9.39
CA THR A 398 3.32 15.02 -8.15
C THR A 398 1.79 14.97 -8.21
N TYR A 399 1.11 15.39 -7.15
CA TYR A 399 -0.35 15.42 -7.05
C TYR A 399 -0.89 16.85 -7.11
N GLU A 400 -2.04 17.03 -7.76
CA GLU A 400 -2.81 18.27 -7.71
C GLU A 400 -3.25 18.55 -6.27
N PRO A 401 -3.07 19.79 -5.76
CA PRO A 401 -3.64 20.19 -4.47
C PRO A 401 -5.17 20.21 -4.50
N VAL A 402 -5.83 19.48 -3.60
CA VAL A 402 -7.30 19.27 -3.65
C VAL A 402 -7.98 19.39 -2.29
N ASN A 403 -7.74 20.50 -1.60
CA ASN A 403 -8.19 20.74 -0.22
C ASN A 403 -7.68 19.67 0.74
N ASP A 404 -6.41 19.33 0.59
CA ASP A 404 -5.74 18.31 1.40
C ASP A 404 -5.96 18.61 2.90
N ALA A 405 -6.24 17.56 3.67
CA ALA A 405 -6.46 17.64 5.12
C ALA A 405 -7.70 18.44 5.57
N ASN A 406 -8.70 18.67 4.71
CA ASN A 406 -9.98 19.26 5.11
C ASN A 406 -10.76 18.48 6.18
N TRP A 407 -10.36 17.25 6.43
CA TRP A 407 -10.87 16.38 7.49
C TRP A 407 -10.18 16.59 8.85
N MET A 408 -9.21 17.50 8.97
CA MET A 408 -8.58 17.85 10.25
C MET A 408 -9.46 18.75 11.14
N ASP A 409 -10.31 19.59 10.54
CA ASP A 409 -11.12 20.60 11.25
C ASP A 409 -12.33 20.01 12.00
N SER A 410 -12.59 18.70 11.90
CA SER A 410 -13.74 18.04 12.57
C SER A 410 -13.58 17.86 14.08
N ALA A 411 -12.50 18.35 14.69
CA ALA A 411 -12.27 18.35 16.14
C ALA A 411 -13.36 19.06 16.97
N ASN A 412 -14.31 19.76 16.33
CA ASN A 412 -15.44 20.42 17.01
C ASN A 412 -16.81 19.76 16.77
N SER A 413 -16.89 18.56 16.17
CA SER A 413 -18.17 17.84 16.12
C SER A 413 -18.36 17.11 17.46
N PRO A 414 -19.39 17.45 18.25
CA PRO A 414 -19.62 16.76 19.52
C PRO A 414 -19.84 15.27 19.25
N ASP A 415 -19.11 14.48 20.01
CA ASP A 415 -19.19 13.03 20.06
C ASP A 415 -20.67 12.59 20.19
N THR A 416 -21.20 11.90 19.19
CA THR A 416 -22.59 11.43 19.17
C THR A 416 -22.69 9.92 18.93
N SER A 417 -21.67 9.15 19.32
CA SER A 417 -21.80 7.69 19.43
C SER A 417 -21.80 7.27 20.90
N PRO A 418 -22.86 6.59 21.40
CA PRO A 418 -22.88 6.03 22.76
C PRO A 418 -21.93 4.81 22.87
N PRO A 419 -21.55 4.42 24.10
CA PRO A 419 -20.45 3.49 24.40
C PRO A 419 -20.56 2.08 23.79
#